data_AF-A0A660ZF85-F1
#
_entry.id   AF-A0A660ZF85-F1
#
_cell.length_a   1.000
_cell.length_b   1.000
_cell.length_c   1.000
_cell.angle_alpha   90.00
_cell.angle_beta   90.00
_cell.angle_gamma   90.00
#
_symmetry.space_group_name_H-M   'P 1'
#
loop_
_entity.id
_entity.type
_entity.pdbx_description
1 polymer ?
#
loop_
_entity_poly.entity_id
_entity_poly.type
_entity_poly.pdbx_seq_one_letter_code
_entity_poly.pdbx_strand_id
1 'polypeptide(L)'
;MSSCSRNLDLNCRRLQKDRHPKMPEMTVIDALLEQVIDVPVRDVIIGLYDVLVESCDVGLASTMLRPRDGKFITIRNFGKLTEMRTAELAEYLRSDNLLEAAIGMATVNSSLPRPPSDSFVEINARELLIERGKDKVVGIIGHFPFVDALRMTARKVLVFEKIPREGDLSESDIPSYLPEADVVGLTATSIINHSFEEVMRHIKPTAFVVMLGPSTPLSHVLFDFGIHALAGTLASDVEKLKREVKEAVPFKFLKSVRRVIWFKP
;
A
#
# COMPACT_ATOMS: atom_id res chain seq x y z
N MET A 1 -30.31 52.50 -12.92
CA MET A 1 -29.78 51.77 -11.75
C MET A 1 -29.72 50.27 -12.04
N SER A 2 -28.78 49.82 -12.88
CA SER A 2 -28.73 48.42 -13.36
C SER A 2 -27.30 48.01 -13.76
N SER A 3 -26.34 48.12 -12.84
CA SER A 3 -24.98 47.62 -13.11
C SER A 3 -24.24 47.03 -11.90
N CYS A 4 -24.86 46.95 -10.71
CA CYS A 4 -24.15 46.49 -9.52
C CYS A 4 -24.31 44.98 -9.22
N SER A 5 -25.31 44.30 -9.81
CA SER A 5 -25.67 42.94 -9.38
C SER A 5 -25.03 41.80 -10.21
N ARG A 6 -24.28 42.09 -11.28
CA ARG A 6 -23.67 41.06 -12.15
C ARG A 6 -22.22 40.71 -11.81
N ASN A 7 -21.55 41.50 -10.97
CA ASN A 7 -20.13 41.29 -10.63
C ASN A 7 -19.90 40.48 -9.34
N LEU A 8 -20.92 40.31 -8.49
CA LEU A 8 -20.80 39.50 -7.26
C LEU A 8 -20.92 37.99 -7.52
N ASP A 9 -21.69 37.57 -8.53
CA ASP A 9 -21.85 36.14 -8.86
C ASP A 9 -20.66 35.53 -9.61
N LEU A 10 -19.86 36.35 -10.31
CA LEU A 10 -18.66 35.90 -11.02
C LEU A 10 -17.45 35.72 -10.08
N ASN A 11 -17.41 36.44 -8.96
CA ASN A 11 -16.34 36.29 -7.97
C ASN A 11 -16.58 35.12 -7.00
N CYS A 12 -17.83 34.69 -6.80
CA CYS A 12 -18.12 33.53 -5.96
C CYS A 12 -17.82 32.19 -6.67
N ARG A 13 -17.90 32.15 -8.01
CA ARG A 13 -17.56 30.95 -8.82
C ARG A 13 -16.05 30.74 -9.06
N ARG A 14 -15.19 31.70 -8.69
CA ARG A 14 -13.72 31.57 -8.80
C ARG A 14 -13.03 31.08 -7.52
N LEU A 15 -13.75 30.88 -6.42
CA LEU A 15 -13.18 30.45 -5.14
C LEU A 15 -13.41 28.96 -4.82
N GLN A 16 -13.87 28.16 -5.79
CA GLN A 16 -14.09 26.72 -5.65
C GLN A 16 -13.40 25.90 -6.77
N LYS A 17 -12.28 26.37 -7.31
CA LYS A 17 -11.37 25.52 -8.08
C LYS A 17 -10.14 25.24 -7.25
N ASP A 18 -9.88 23.96 -7.06
CA ASP A 18 -8.62 23.37 -6.64
C ASP A 18 -8.20 23.64 -5.19
N ARG A 19 -8.95 23.05 -4.25
CA ARG A 19 -8.35 22.53 -3.02
C ARG A 19 -8.23 21.01 -3.11
N HIS A 20 -7.48 20.54 -4.10
CA HIS A 20 -6.80 19.27 -3.91
C HIS A 20 -5.76 19.51 -2.81
N PRO A 21 -5.65 18.65 -1.79
CA PRO A 21 -4.53 18.74 -0.87
C PRO A 21 -3.26 18.73 -1.70
N LYS A 22 -2.41 19.77 -1.54
CA LYS A 22 -1.07 19.74 -2.15
C LYS A 22 -0.39 18.48 -1.62
N MET A 23 -0.08 17.55 -2.51
CA MET A 23 0.78 16.43 -2.19
C MET A 23 2.08 17.00 -1.59
N PRO A 24 2.68 16.34 -0.57
CA PRO A 24 3.94 16.80 -0.01
C PRO A 24 4.98 16.99 -1.13
N GLU A 25 5.92 17.93 -0.98
CA GLU A 25 7.06 18.07 -1.92
C GLU A 25 7.92 16.79 -1.97
N MET A 26 7.80 15.95 -0.96
CA MET A 26 8.48 14.67 -0.76
C MET A 26 7.59 13.49 -1.18
N THR A 27 8.15 12.49 -1.87
CA THR A 27 7.40 11.28 -2.27
C THR A 27 7.10 10.37 -1.08
N VAL A 28 6.17 9.43 -1.24
CA VAL A 28 5.89 8.45 -0.15
C VAL A 28 7.10 7.57 0.15
N ILE A 29 7.89 7.27 -0.88
CA ILE A 29 9.10 6.45 -0.75
C ILE A 29 10.17 7.22 0.02
N ASP A 30 10.40 8.50 -0.31
CA ASP A 30 11.34 9.36 0.45
C ASP A 30 10.97 9.38 1.94
N ALA A 31 9.70 9.66 2.24
CA ALA A 31 9.20 9.73 3.61
C ALA A 31 9.39 8.43 4.39
N LEU A 32 9.23 7.28 3.73
CA LEU A 32 9.45 5.97 4.35
C LEU A 32 10.93 5.67 4.57
N LEU A 33 11.79 6.04 3.62
CA LEU A 33 13.24 5.82 3.72
C LEU A 33 13.86 6.65 4.85
N GLU A 34 13.36 7.86 5.11
CA GLU A 34 13.77 8.68 6.26
C GLU A 34 13.47 8.02 7.62
N GLN A 35 12.53 7.06 7.68
CA GLN A 35 12.16 6.35 8.90
C GLN A 35 12.98 5.06 9.12
N VAL A 36 13.80 4.64 8.15
CA VAL A 36 14.57 3.39 8.23
C VAL A 36 15.63 3.48 9.32
N ILE A 37 15.57 2.56 10.29
CA ILE A 37 16.63 2.40 11.28
C ILE A 37 17.77 1.61 10.63
N ASP A 38 18.95 2.23 10.55
CA ASP A 38 20.11 1.64 9.89
C ASP A 38 20.82 0.58 10.75
N VAL A 39 20.64 -0.69 10.40
CA VAL A 39 21.21 -1.87 11.08
C VAL A 39 21.67 -2.91 10.05
N PRO A 40 22.51 -3.89 10.42
CA PRO A 40 22.83 -5.01 9.55
C PRO A 40 21.59 -5.83 9.17
N VAL A 41 21.50 -6.24 7.90
CA VAL A 41 20.49 -7.20 7.43
C VAL A 41 20.88 -8.60 7.92
N ARG A 42 19.95 -9.31 8.57
CA ARG A 42 20.21 -10.64 9.16
C ARG A 42 19.86 -11.78 8.21
N ASP A 43 18.75 -11.68 7.50
CA ASP A 43 18.29 -12.70 6.56
C ASP A 43 17.47 -12.06 5.44
N VAL A 44 17.52 -12.65 4.24
CA VAL A 44 16.71 -12.25 3.09
C VAL A 44 16.21 -13.51 2.39
N ILE A 45 14.89 -13.66 2.30
CA ILE A 45 14.23 -14.78 1.62
C ILE A 45 13.37 -14.21 0.49
N ILE A 46 13.67 -14.61 -0.73
CA ILE A 46 12.84 -14.30 -1.90
C ILE A 46 11.93 -15.50 -2.15
N GLY A 47 10.74 -15.50 -1.54
CA GLY A 47 9.72 -16.51 -1.75
C GLY A 47 8.88 -16.26 -3.01
N LEU A 48 8.09 -17.26 -3.41
CA LEU A 48 7.22 -17.15 -4.59
C LEU A 48 6.17 -16.04 -4.43
N TYR A 49 5.58 -15.94 -3.24
CA TYR A 49 4.49 -15.00 -2.95
C TYR A 49 4.95 -13.76 -2.17
N ASP A 50 5.92 -13.94 -1.28
CA ASP A 50 6.38 -12.90 -0.37
C ASP A 50 7.92 -12.90 -0.30
N VAL A 51 8.49 -11.69 -0.30
CA VAL A 51 9.86 -11.42 0.10
C VAL A 51 9.85 -11.14 1.60
N LEU A 52 10.79 -11.76 2.32
CA LEU A 52 11.01 -11.55 3.74
C LEU A 52 12.41 -10.99 3.96
N VAL A 53 12.49 -9.94 4.78
CA VAL A 53 13.77 -9.41 5.28
C VAL A 53 13.71 -9.40 6.80
N GLU A 54 14.77 -9.90 7.44
CA GLU A 54 14.96 -9.79 8.89
C GLU A 54 16.06 -8.76 9.18
N SER A 55 15.77 -7.76 10.00
CA SER A 55 16.74 -6.74 10.42
C SER A 55 16.51 -6.29 11.87
N CYS A 56 15.76 -5.23 12.15
CA CYS A 56 15.31 -4.88 13.51
C CYS A 56 14.20 -5.83 13.95
N ASP A 57 13.22 -6.02 13.08
CA ASP A 57 12.12 -6.99 13.16
C ASP A 57 12.08 -7.75 11.81
N VAL A 58 10.95 -8.38 11.49
CA VAL A 58 10.69 -9.04 10.22
C VAL A 58 9.75 -8.20 9.36
N GLY A 59 10.18 -7.90 8.15
CA GLY A 59 9.39 -7.22 7.14
C GLY A 59 8.99 -8.19 6.03
N LEU A 60 7.75 -8.01 5.53
CA LEU A 60 7.23 -8.72 4.37
C LEU A 60 6.92 -7.72 3.25
N ALA A 61 7.02 -8.20 2.01
CA ALA A 61 6.47 -7.53 0.85
C ALA A 61 6.05 -8.59 -0.17
N SER A 62 4.96 -8.36 -0.90
CA SER A 62 4.58 -9.25 -1.99
C SER A 62 5.69 -9.31 -3.06
N THR A 63 6.06 -10.52 -3.47
CA THR A 63 6.99 -10.73 -4.57
C THR A 63 6.36 -10.21 -5.86
N MET A 64 7.03 -9.26 -6.52
CA MET A 64 6.58 -8.71 -7.79
C MET A 64 7.64 -8.94 -8.87
N LEU A 65 7.22 -9.50 -10.00
CA LEU A 65 8.09 -9.81 -11.14
C LEU A 65 7.45 -9.25 -12.41
N ARG A 66 8.26 -8.69 -13.31
CA ARG A 66 7.80 -8.38 -14.67
C ARG A 66 7.71 -9.68 -15.50
N PRO A 67 6.83 -9.74 -16.50
CA PRO A 67 6.80 -10.83 -17.47
C PRO A 67 8.19 -11.03 -18.09
N ARG A 68 8.65 -12.29 -18.18
CA ARG A 68 10.00 -12.61 -18.67
C ARG A 68 10.09 -12.34 -20.17
N ASP A 69 11.07 -11.55 -20.58
CA ASP A 69 11.49 -11.35 -21.99
C ASP A 69 12.55 -12.39 -22.43
N GLY A 70 12.62 -13.53 -21.75
CA GLY A 70 13.63 -14.56 -21.99
C GLY A 70 14.97 -14.34 -21.28
N LYS A 71 15.14 -13.24 -20.53
CA LYS A 71 16.36 -12.99 -19.73
C LYS A 71 16.23 -13.50 -18.30
N PHE A 72 17.38 -13.74 -17.67
CA PHE A 72 17.45 -13.98 -16.23
C PHE A 72 17.00 -12.72 -15.48
N ILE A 73 16.18 -12.91 -14.46
CA ILE A 73 15.86 -11.84 -13.51
C ILE A 73 17.11 -11.64 -12.66
N THR A 74 17.73 -10.48 -12.80
CA THR A 74 18.91 -10.08 -12.02
C THR A 74 18.53 -8.95 -11.08
N ILE A 75 19.19 -8.93 -9.92
CA ILE A 75 19.10 -7.85 -8.94
C ILE A 75 20.51 -7.39 -8.58
N ARG A 76 20.67 -6.13 -8.19
CA ARG A 76 21.91 -5.59 -7.64
C ARG A 76 22.34 -6.42 -6.43
N ASN A 77 23.65 -6.67 -6.29
CA ASN A 77 24.24 -7.40 -5.18
C ASN A 77 23.65 -8.81 -4.93
N PHE A 78 23.16 -9.50 -5.98
CA PHE A 78 22.68 -10.87 -5.84
C PHE A 78 23.74 -11.76 -5.17
N GLY A 79 23.32 -12.58 -4.21
CA GLY A 79 24.22 -13.40 -3.39
C GLY A 79 24.91 -12.67 -2.22
N LYS A 80 24.70 -11.36 -2.05
CA LYS A 80 25.33 -10.54 -1.01
C LYS A 80 24.36 -9.66 -0.22
N LEU A 81 23.05 -9.87 -0.35
CA LEU A 81 22.04 -8.99 0.29
C LEU A 81 22.15 -8.95 1.83
N THR A 82 22.56 -10.06 2.44
CA THR A 82 22.80 -10.17 3.90
C THR A 82 24.13 -9.54 4.35
N GLU A 83 24.97 -9.09 3.42
CA GLU A 83 26.19 -8.31 3.73
C GLU A 83 25.89 -6.80 3.79
N MET A 84 24.67 -6.39 3.40
CA MET A 84 24.25 -4.99 3.32
C MET A 84 23.63 -4.50 4.62
N ARG A 85 23.55 -3.17 4.77
CA ARG A 85 22.77 -2.52 5.83
C ARG A 85 21.36 -2.17 5.35
N THR A 86 20.43 -2.00 6.29
CA THR A 86 19.03 -1.68 5.97
C THR A 86 18.89 -0.36 5.22
N ALA A 87 19.67 0.67 5.52
CA ALA A 87 19.62 1.92 4.77
C ALA A 87 19.96 1.71 3.29
N GLU A 88 20.98 0.90 2.99
CA GLU A 88 21.41 0.62 1.61
C GLU A 88 20.42 -0.28 0.87
N LEU A 89 19.89 -1.30 1.54
CA LEU A 89 18.98 -2.27 0.91
C LEU A 89 17.56 -1.68 0.76
N ALA A 90 17.14 -0.79 1.66
CA ALA A 90 15.85 -0.10 1.57
C ALA A 90 15.77 0.80 0.32
N GLU A 91 16.89 1.41 -0.10
CA GLU A 91 16.97 2.20 -1.35
C GLU A 91 16.57 1.38 -2.60
N TYR A 92 16.54 0.05 -2.52
CA TYR A 92 16.02 -0.77 -3.61
C TYR A 92 14.55 -0.51 -3.90
N LEU A 93 13.79 0.08 -2.96
CA LEU A 93 12.40 0.48 -3.14
C LEU A 93 12.22 1.46 -4.31
N ARG A 94 13.26 2.24 -4.65
CA ARG A 94 13.26 3.16 -5.79
C ARG A 94 13.49 2.48 -7.14
N SER A 95 13.83 1.20 -7.16
CA SER A 95 14.22 0.51 -8.40
C SER A 95 13.04 0.29 -9.34
N ASP A 96 13.25 0.49 -10.64
CA ASP A 96 12.30 0.09 -11.69
C ASP A 96 12.16 -1.44 -11.81
N ASN A 97 13.11 -2.19 -11.24
CA ASN A 97 13.03 -3.63 -11.11
C ASN A 97 12.12 -3.99 -9.93
N LEU A 98 10.93 -4.50 -10.24
CA LEU A 98 9.90 -4.80 -9.23
C LEU A 98 10.35 -5.80 -8.16
N LEU A 99 11.29 -6.70 -8.47
CA LEU A 99 11.82 -7.62 -7.47
C LEU A 99 12.73 -6.88 -6.49
N GLU A 100 13.58 -5.98 -7.00
CA GLU A 100 14.37 -5.10 -6.14
C GLU A 100 13.46 -4.21 -5.30
N ALA A 101 12.44 -3.59 -5.89
CA ALA A 101 11.50 -2.75 -5.16
C ALA A 101 10.78 -3.53 -4.05
N ALA A 102 10.40 -4.79 -4.30
CA ALA A 102 9.84 -5.66 -3.28
C ALA A 102 10.83 -5.97 -2.14
N ILE A 103 12.12 -6.22 -2.47
CA ILE A 103 13.18 -6.40 -1.46
C ILE A 103 13.37 -5.12 -0.64
N GLY A 104 13.39 -3.96 -1.29
CA GLY A 104 13.46 -2.67 -0.61
C GLY A 104 12.28 -2.44 0.32
N MET A 105 11.06 -2.76 -0.13
CA MET A 105 9.85 -2.67 0.71
C MET A 105 9.91 -3.61 1.92
N ALA A 106 10.30 -4.87 1.74
CA ALA A 106 10.47 -5.79 2.86
C ALA A 106 11.54 -5.29 3.84
N THR A 107 12.60 -4.67 3.33
CA THR A 107 13.65 -4.04 4.16
C THR A 107 13.09 -2.87 4.96
N VAL A 108 12.35 -1.96 4.33
CA VAL A 108 11.63 -0.87 5.03
C VAL A 108 10.77 -1.47 6.14
N ASN A 109 9.90 -2.41 5.83
CA ASN A 109 8.99 -3.02 6.80
C ASN A 109 9.73 -3.71 7.97
N SER A 110 10.93 -4.25 7.74
CA SER A 110 11.75 -4.90 8.77
C SER A 110 12.50 -3.91 9.69
N SER A 111 12.65 -2.66 9.26
CA SER A 111 13.54 -1.66 9.87
C SER A 111 12.83 -0.41 10.38
N LEU A 112 11.50 -0.33 10.21
CA LEU A 112 10.68 0.73 10.79
C LEU A 112 10.62 0.62 12.33
N PRO A 113 10.51 1.76 13.04
CA PRO A 113 10.13 1.76 14.45
C PRO A 113 8.81 1.00 14.65
N ARG A 114 8.76 0.15 15.69
CA ARG A 114 7.54 -0.59 15.99
C ARG A 114 6.41 0.39 16.35
N PRO A 115 5.19 0.22 15.82
CA PRO A 115 4.06 1.00 16.28
C PRO A 115 3.84 0.80 17.79
N PRO A 116 3.45 1.85 18.54
CA PRO A 116 3.06 1.72 19.94
C PRO A 116 2.01 0.63 20.14
N SER A 117 2.10 -0.13 21.24
CA SER A 117 1.26 -1.31 21.45
C SER A 117 -0.25 -1.01 21.52
N ASP A 118 -0.61 0.21 21.86
CA ASP A 118 -1.98 0.73 21.96
C ASP A 118 -2.46 1.43 20.68
N SER A 119 -1.60 1.58 19.67
CA SER A 119 -1.94 2.31 18.44
C SER A 119 -2.60 1.44 17.37
N PHE A 120 -2.61 0.11 17.53
CA PHE A 120 -3.19 -0.82 16.57
C PHE A 120 -4.08 -1.87 17.21
N VAL A 121 -4.99 -2.41 16.40
CA VAL A 121 -5.92 -3.49 16.79
C VAL A 121 -5.75 -4.70 15.88
N GLU A 122 -6.00 -5.90 16.41
CA GLU A 122 -6.00 -7.13 15.61
C GLU A 122 -7.39 -7.34 14.99
N ILE A 123 -7.56 -6.81 13.78
CA ILE A 123 -8.77 -6.95 12.97
C ILE A 123 -8.37 -7.20 11.51
N ASN A 124 -9.20 -7.93 10.77
CA ASN A 124 -8.95 -8.14 9.35
C ASN A 124 -9.33 -6.90 8.54
N ALA A 125 -8.48 -6.48 7.59
CA ALA A 125 -8.79 -5.39 6.64
C ALA A 125 -10.14 -5.58 5.93
N ARG A 126 -10.51 -6.83 5.65
CA ARG A 126 -11.81 -7.23 5.10
C ARG A 126 -12.97 -6.70 5.96
N GLU A 127 -12.90 -6.92 7.27
CA GLU A 127 -13.98 -6.58 8.19
C GLU A 127 -14.17 -5.06 8.24
N LEU A 128 -13.05 -4.33 8.34
CA LEU A 128 -13.07 -2.87 8.28
C LEU A 128 -13.67 -2.35 6.97
N LEU A 129 -13.26 -2.89 5.82
CA LEU A 129 -13.77 -2.45 4.52
C LEU A 129 -15.26 -2.78 4.34
N ILE A 130 -15.73 -3.94 4.82
CA ILE A 130 -17.15 -4.31 4.80
C ILE A 130 -17.97 -3.34 5.67
N GLU A 131 -17.52 -3.09 6.90
CA GLU A 131 -18.20 -2.20 7.84
C GLU A 131 -18.27 -0.77 7.29
N ARG A 132 -17.14 -0.22 6.86
CA ARG A 132 -17.05 1.16 6.38
C ARG A 132 -17.72 1.35 5.02
N GLY A 133 -17.70 0.31 4.18
CA GLY A 133 -18.22 0.30 2.82
C GLY A 133 -19.71 0.01 2.69
N LYS A 134 -20.40 -0.38 3.77
CA LYS A 134 -21.84 -0.66 3.78
C LYS A 134 -22.63 0.53 3.20
N ASP A 135 -23.52 0.23 2.24
CA ASP A 135 -24.39 1.19 1.53
C ASP A 135 -23.65 2.33 0.79
N LYS A 136 -22.34 2.19 0.56
CA LYS A 136 -21.46 3.19 -0.09
C LYS A 136 -20.83 2.68 -1.38
N VAL A 137 -20.19 3.58 -2.13
CA VAL A 137 -19.33 3.19 -3.26
C VAL A 137 -17.94 2.86 -2.72
N VAL A 138 -17.47 1.63 -2.97
CA VAL A 138 -16.16 1.16 -2.55
C VAL A 138 -15.25 1.01 -3.77
N GLY A 139 -14.12 1.73 -3.76
CA GLY A 139 -13.04 1.54 -4.74
C GLY A 139 -12.00 0.59 -4.18
N ILE A 140 -11.53 -0.37 -4.97
CA ILE A 140 -10.49 -1.32 -4.59
C ILE A 140 -9.39 -1.26 -5.65
N ILE A 141 -8.18 -0.90 -5.23
CA ILE A 141 -6.98 -0.90 -6.09
C ILE A 141 -6.21 -2.18 -5.79
N GLY A 142 -6.20 -3.08 -6.76
CA GLY A 142 -5.76 -4.46 -6.60
C GLY A 142 -6.93 -5.45 -6.43
N HIS A 143 -6.66 -6.74 -6.52
CA HIS A 143 -7.66 -7.79 -6.43
C HIS A 143 -7.50 -8.57 -5.12
N PHE A 144 -8.53 -8.52 -4.28
CA PHE A 144 -8.53 -9.22 -3.00
C PHE A 144 -9.59 -10.33 -2.96
N PRO A 145 -9.31 -11.47 -2.28
CA PRO A 145 -10.26 -12.58 -2.18
C PRO A 145 -11.61 -12.23 -1.53
N PHE A 146 -11.74 -11.07 -0.90
CA PHE A 146 -12.94 -10.65 -0.18
C PHE A 146 -13.82 -9.66 -0.96
N VAL A 147 -13.48 -9.31 -2.20
CA VAL A 147 -14.25 -8.40 -3.05
C VAL A 147 -15.72 -8.84 -3.15
N ASP A 148 -15.98 -10.13 -3.30
CA ASP A 148 -17.36 -10.64 -3.41
C ASP A 148 -18.17 -10.40 -2.13
N ALA A 149 -17.53 -10.45 -0.95
CA ALA A 149 -18.20 -10.10 0.31
C ALA A 149 -18.52 -8.60 0.40
N LEU A 150 -17.69 -7.73 -0.19
CA LEU A 150 -18.00 -6.30 -0.29
C LEU A 150 -19.21 -6.07 -1.21
N ARG A 151 -19.30 -6.79 -2.34
CA ARG A 151 -20.42 -6.69 -3.28
C ARG A 151 -21.78 -7.03 -2.64
N MET A 152 -21.79 -7.82 -1.57
CA MET A 152 -23.01 -8.16 -0.83
C MET A 152 -23.55 -7.03 0.07
N THR A 153 -22.73 -6.02 0.41
CA THR A 153 -23.06 -5.02 1.45
C THR A 153 -22.87 -3.57 0.99
N ALA A 154 -21.97 -3.33 0.04
CA ALA A 154 -21.75 -2.02 -0.55
C ALA A 154 -22.83 -1.69 -1.60
N ARG A 155 -23.08 -0.39 -1.81
CA ARG A 155 -23.97 0.09 -2.89
C ARG A 155 -23.38 -0.17 -4.27
N LYS A 156 -22.06 -0.04 -4.40
CA LYS A 156 -21.30 -0.27 -5.64
C LYS A 156 -19.86 -0.65 -5.28
N VAL A 157 -19.27 -1.62 -5.96
CA VAL A 157 -17.85 -1.97 -5.81
C VAL A 157 -17.16 -1.78 -7.16
N LEU A 158 -16.10 -0.97 -7.16
CA LEU A 158 -15.25 -0.68 -8.32
C LEU A 158 -13.88 -1.32 -8.02
N VAL A 159 -13.47 -2.31 -8.82
CA VAL A 159 -12.16 -2.97 -8.65
C VAL A 159 -11.27 -2.55 -9.81
N PHE A 160 -10.08 -2.06 -9.51
CA PHE A 160 -9.11 -1.62 -10.51
C PHE A 160 -7.89 -2.53 -10.45
N GLU A 161 -7.50 -3.08 -11.60
CA GLU A 161 -6.35 -3.99 -11.72
C GLU A 161 -5.49 -3.67 -12.93
N LYS A 162 -4.19 -3.94 -12.82
CA LYS A 162 -3.27 -3.81 -13.95
C LYS A 162 -3.52 -4.89 -15.01
N ILE A 163 -3.98 -6.07 -14.58
CA ILE A 163 -4.40 -7.17 -15.44
C ILE A 163 -5.85 -7.51 -15.03
N PRO A 164 -6.84 -6.76 -15.55
CA PRO A 164 -8.22 -6.88 -15.10
C PRO A 164 -8.82 -8.23 -15.48
N ARG A 165 -9.68 -8.76 -14.61
CA ARG A 165 -10.56 -9.90 -14.91
C ARG A 165 -11.91 -9.40 -15.41
N GLU A 166 -12.78 -10.32 -15.80
CA GLU A 166 -14.16 -9.97 -16.15
C GLU A 166 -14.84 -9.23 -14.98
N GLY A 167 -15.34 -8.03 -15.25
CA GLY A 167 -15.97 -7.14 -14.26
C GLY A 167 -15.01 -6.24 -13.48
N ASP A 168 -13.70 -6.38 -13.66
CA ASP A 168 -12.71 -5.43 -13.13
C ASP A 168 -12.49 -4.27 -14.13
N LEU A 169 -12.12 -3.11 -13.61
CA LEU A 169 -11.70 -1.94 -14.35
C LEU A 169 -10.18 -1.94 -14.54
N SER A 170 -9.72 -1.30 -15.61
CA SER A 170 -8.30 -1.12 -15.89
C SER A 170 -7.71 0.06 -15.13
N GLU A 171 -6.37 0.18 -15.14
CA GLU A 171 -5.69 1.36 -14.59
C GLU A 171 -6.12 2.66 -15.30
N SER A 172 -6.42 2.63 -16.59
CA SER A 172 -6.90 3.81 -17.33
C SER A 172 -8.29 4.30 -16.92
N ASP A 173 -9.06 3.47 -16.22
CA ASP A 173 -10.40 3.83 -15.74
C ASP A 173 -10.35 4.62 -14.43
N ILE A 174 -9.20 4.63 -13.73
CA ILE A 174 -9.04 5.28 -12.41
C ILE A 174 -9.50 6.74 -12.42
N PRO A 175 -9.09 7.63 -13.35
CA PRO A 175 -9.48 9.03 -13.33
C PRO A 175 -11.00 9.25 -13.47
N SER A 176 -11.70 8.33 -14.12
CA SER A 176 -13.13 8.44 -14.41
C SER A 176 -14.00 7.92 -13.26
N TYR A 177 -13.59 6.82 -12.61
CA TYR A 177 -14.45 6.09 -11.67
C TYR A 177 -13.98 6.15 -10.22
N LEU A 178 -12.66 6.21 -9.95
CA LEU A 178 -12.16 6.26 -8.56
C LEU A 178 -12.65 7.48 -7.77
N PRO A 179 -12.85 8.68 -8.39
CA PRO A 179 -13.44 9.82 -7.69
C PRO A 179 -14.85 9.60 -7.14
N GLU A 180 -15.59 8.56 -7.57
CA GLU A 180 -16.89 8.21 -7.01
C GLU A 180 -16.77 7.55 -5.62
N ALA A 181 -15.66 6.90 -5.32
CA ALA A 181 -15.50 6.03 -4.15
C ALA A 181 -15.58 6.79 -2.82
N ASP A 182 -16.45 6.34 -1.92
CA ASP A 182 -16.57 6.84 -0.54
C ASP A 182 -15.57 6.15 0.41
N VAL A 183 -15.18 4.92 0.08
CA VAL A 183 -14.18 4.11 0.80
C VAL A 183 -13.24 3.51 -0.23
N VAL A 184 -11.93 3.57 0.02
CA VAL A 184 -10.91 3.02 -0.86
C VAL A 184 -10.06 1.99 -0.12
N GLY A 185 -10.01 0.76 -0.64
CA GLY A 185 -8.99 -0.22 -0.29
C GLY A 185 -7.83 -0.13 -1.27
N LEU A 186 -6.67 0.30 -0.81
CA LEU A 186 -5.47 0.53 -1.63
C LEU A 186 -4.39 -0.52 -1.32
N THR A 187 -4.04 -1.35 -2.30
CA THR A 187 -2.91 -2.27 -2.15
C THR A 187 -1.61 -1.53 -1.83
N ALA A 188 -0.85 -2.00 -0.84
CA ALA A 188 0.48 -1.47 -0.54
C ALA A 188 1.51 -1.75 -1.65
N THR A 189 1.22 -2.69 -2.56
CA THR A 189 2.06 -2.91 -3.76
C THR A 189 2.05 -1.71 -4.72
N SER A 190 1.12 -0.75 -4.56
CA SER A 190 1.14 0.52 -5.28
C SER A 190 2.41 1.35 -4.99
N ILE A 191 3.03 1.18 -3.81
CA ILE A 191 4.32 1.81 -3.50
C ILE A 191 5.45 1.06 -4.23
N ILE A 192 5.40 -0.27 -4.28
CA ILE A 192 6.43 -1.11 -4.94
C ILE A 192 6.48 -0.85 -6.45
N ASN A 193 5.32 -0.67 -7.09
CA ASN A 193 5.23 -0.44 -8.53
C ASN A 193 5.12 1.06 -8.90
N HIS A 194 5.36 1.95 -7.93
CA HIS A 194 5.39 3.41 -8.07
C HIS A 194 4.08 4.04 -8.61
N SER A 195 2.93 3.38 -8.41
CA SER A 195 1.62 3.92 -8.79
C SER A 195 0.88 4.64 -7.66
N PHE A 196 1.39 4.63 -6.43
CA PHE A 196 0.75 5.19 -5.24
C PHE A 196 0.29 6.64 -5.44
N GLU A 197 1.20 7.55 -5.81
CA GLU A 197 0.90 8.98 -5.94
C GLU A 197 -0.10 9.28 -7.07
N GLU A 198 -0.03 8.54 -8.18
CA GLU A 198 -1.01 8.66 -9.26
C GLU A 198 -2.40 8.25 -8.78
N VAL A 199 -2.51 7.09 -8.12
CA VAL A 199 -3.78 6.61 -7.59
C VAL A 199 -4.36 7.57 -6.57
N MET A 200 -3.55 8.05 -5.61
CA MET A 200 -3.97 8.97 -4.56
C MET A 200 -4.55 10.29 -5.11
N ARG A 201 -4.05 10.78 -6.25
CA ARG A 201 -4.56 12.01 -6.90
C ARG A 201 -6.01 11.91 -7.34
N HIS A 202 -6.52 10.71 -7.60
CA HIS A 202 -7.91 10.48 -8.05
C HIS A 202 -8.84 10.06 -6.92
N ILE A 203 -8.33 9.90 -5.70
CA ILE A 203 -9.16 9.64 -4.53
C ILE A 203 -9.76 10.97 -4.05
N LYS A 204 -11.10 11.02 -3.96
CA LYS A 204 -11.77 12.23 -3.48
C LYS A 204 -11.35 12.55 -2.02
N PRO A 205 -11.19 13.83 -1.64
CA PRO A 205 -10.70 14.19 -0.30
C PRO A 205 -11.53 13.68 0.89
N THR A 206 -12.80 13.35 0.67
CA THR A 206 -13.71 12.85 1.71
C THR A 206 -13.73 11.32 1.83
N ALA A 207 -12.99 10.60 0.98
CA ALA A 207 -12.96 9.14 1.01
C ALA A 207 -12.18 8.61 2.21
N PHE A 208 -12.66 7.53 2.82
CA PHE A 208 -11.91 6.79 3.84
C PHE A 208 -10.96 5.80 3.17
N VAL A 209 -9.65 5.97 3.34
CA VAL A 209 -8.62 5.19 2.63
C VAL A 209 -7.93 4.21 3.58
N VAL A 210 -7.99 2.92 3.22
CA VAL A 210 -7.31 1.82 3.91
C VAL A 210 -6.19 1.32 3.02
N MET A 211 -4.93 1.44 3.44
CA MET A 211 -3.83 0.73 2.78
C MET A 211 -3.74 -0.68 3.34
N LEU A 212 -3.59 -1.69 2.49
CA LEU A 212 -3.64 -3.08 2.92
C LEU A 212 -2.70 -4.01 2.15
N GLY A 213 -2.29 -5.08 2.84
CA GLY A 213 -1.49 -6.18 2.30
C GLY A 213 -0.20 -6.40 3.09
N PRO A 214 0.52 -7.52 2.84
CA PRO A 214 1.79 -7.82 3.51
C PRO A 214 2.83 -6.73 3.35
N SER A 215 2.81 -6.03 2.22
CA SER A 215 3.73 -4.93 1.91
C SER A 215 3.45 -3.64 2.68
N THR A 216 2.36 -3.55 3.46
CA THR A 216 1.95 -2.28 4.11
C THR A 216 2.95 -1.87 5.18
N PRO A 217 3.64 -0.73 5.03
CA PRO A 217 4.47 -0.19 6.09
C PRO A 217 3.59 0.26 7.25
N LEU A 218 3.89 -0.24 8.46
CA LEU A 218 3.28 0.26 9.69
C LEU A 218 4.04 1.53 10.12
N SER A 219 3.89 2.61 9.35
CA SER A 219 4.52 3.90 9.60
C SER A 219 3.50 5.03 9.59
N HIS A 220 3.52 5.84 10.66
CA HIS A 220 2.61 6.98 10.82
C HIS A 220 2.75 8.03 9.71
N VAL A 221 3.89 8.11 9.03
CA VAL A 221 4.12 9.06 7.92
C VAL A 221 3.10 8.87 6.79
N LEU A 222 2.58 7.65 6.58
CA LEU A 222 1.58 7.38 5.55
C LEU A 222 0.25 8.10 5.80
N PHE A 223 -0.02 8.51 7.04
CA PHE A 223 -1.21 9.31 7.37
C PHE A 223 -1.15 10.73 6.81
N ASP A 224 0.06 11.26 6.56
CA ASP A 224 0.26 12.56 5.92
C ASP A 224 0.02 12.48 4.40
N PHE A 225 0.04 11.28 3.83
CA PHE A 225 -0.31 10.98 2.45
C PHE A 225 -1.79 10.62 2.26
N GLY A 226 -2.66 10.96 3.21
CA GLY A 226 -4.11 10.77 3.07
C GLY A 226 -4.63 9.35 3.36
N ILE A 227 -3.77 8.48 3.89
CA ILE A 227 -4.20 7.17 4.40
C ILE A 227 -4.86 7.34 5.77
N HIS A 228 -5.93 6.61 6.02
CA HIS A 228 -6.69 6.68 7.27
C HIS A 228 -6.53 5.43 8.14
N ALA A 229 -6.19 4.29 7.53
CA ALA A 229 -5.93 3.04 8.21
C ALA A 229 -4.85 2.24 7.48
N LEU A 230 -3.87 1.73 8.23
CA LEU A 230 -2.79 0.88 7.75
C LEU A 230 -3.05 -0.56 8.19
N ALA A 231 -3.45 -1.41 7.26
CA ALA A 231 -3.70 -2.82 7.49
C ALA A 231 -2.48 -3.67 7.08
N GLY A 232 -1.49 -3.72 7.98
CA GLY A 232 -0.25 -4.45 7.81
C GLY A 232 -0.16 -5.74 8.62
N THR A 233 1.07 -6.23 8.78
CA THR A 233 1.35 -7.48 9.50
C THR A 233 2.53 -7.36 10.45
N LEU A 234 2.42 -8.08 11.56
CA LEU A 234 3.52 -8.30 12.51
C LEU A 234 3.81 -9.80 12.58
N ALA A 235 5.07 -10.20 12.55
CA ALA A 235 5.45 -11.61 12.75
C ALA A 235 5.07 -12.06 14.17
N SER A 236 4.43 -13.22 14.29
CA SER A 236 4.16 -13.88 15.58
C SER A 236 5.12 -15.03 15.89
N ASP A 237 5.69 -15.65 14.85
CA ASP A 237 6.73 -16.68 14.95
C ASP A 237 7.68 -16.53 13.75
N VAL A 238 8.87 -15.98 13.99
CA VAL A 238 9.83 -15.64 12.93
C VAL A 238 10.33 -16.88 12.19
N GLU A 239 10.71 -17.93 12.92
CA GLU A 239 11.30 -19.13 12.31
C GLU A 239 10.27 -19.93 11.53
N LYS A 240 9.04 -20.01 12.04
CA LYS A 240 7.94 -20.62 11.28
C LYS A 240 7.55 -19.76 10.07
N LEU A 241 7.54 -18.44 10.19
CA LEU A 241 7.27 -17.55 9.05
C LEU A 241 8.32 -17.73 7.94
N LYS A 242 9.60 -17.77 8.28
CA LYS A 242 10.68 -18.04 7.32
C LYS A 242 10.45 -19.36 6.58
N ARG A 243 10.03 -20.42 7.30
CA ARG A 243 9.69 -21.71 6.69
C ARG A 243 8.50 -21.60 5.74
N GLU A 244 7.41 -20.96 6.18
CA GLU A 244 6.21 -20.75 5.35
C GLU A 244 6.54 -19.99 4.06
N VAL A 245 7.38 -18.94 4.12
CA VAL A 245 7.83 -18.18 2.95
C VAL A 245 8.71 -19.05 2.02
N LYS A 246 9.67 -19.81 2.59
CA LYS A 246 10.53 -20.74 1.84
C LYS A 246 9.74 -21.83 1.13
N GLU A 247 8.64 -22.29 1.73
CA GLU A 247 7.76 -23.32 1.19
C GLU A 247 6.61 -22.76 0.34
N ALA A 248 6.70 -21.47 -0.05
CA ALA A 248 5.74 -20.80 -0.91
C ALA A 248 4.29 -20.88 -0.37
N VAL A 249 4.09 -20.68 0.92
CA VAL A 249 2.74 -20.51 1.48
C VAL A 249 2.23 -19.12 1.07
N PRO A 250 1.10 -19.00 0.34
CA PRO A 250 0.53 -17.69 0.02
C PRO A 250 0.19 -16.89 1.27
N PHE A 251 0.39 -15.57 1.26
CA PHE A 251 0.09 -14.66 2.38
C PHE A 251 -1.23 -14.94 3.11
N LYS A 252 -2.32 -15.22 2.38
CA LYS A 252 -3.64 -15.50 2.95
C LYS A 252 -3.69 -16.75 3.84
N PHE A 253 -2.73 -17.65 3.69
CA PHE A 253 -2.60 -18.90 4.43
C PHE A 253 -1.47 -18.89 5.47
N LEU A 254 -0.68 -17.81 5.56
CA LEU A 254 0.33 -17.66 6.60
C LEU A 254 -0.35 -17.67 7.98
N LYS A 255 0.16 -18.53 8.87
CA LYS A 255 -0.31 -18.66 10.25
C LYS A 255 0.63 -17.98 11.26
N SER A 256 1.82 -17.58 10.81
CA SER A 256 2.89 -17.02 11.64
C SER A 256 2.92 -15.49 11.65
N VAL A 257 1.78 -14.87 11.33
CA VAL A 257 1.58 -13.41 11.30
C VAL A 257 0.32 -13.01 12.04
N ARG A 258 0.39 -11.87 12.73
CA ARG A 258 -0.76 -11.11 13.24
C ARG A 258 -1.14 -10.06 12.20
N ARG A 259 -2.43 -9.98 11.86
CA ARG A 259 -2.98 -8.96 10.96
C ARG A 259 -3.50 -7.83 11.82
N VAL A 260 -2.94 -6.64 11.63
CA VAL A 260 -3.20 -5.49 12.49
C VAL A 260 -3.68 -4.31 11.66
N ILE A 261 -4.48 -3.46 12.27
CA ILE A 261 -4.86 -2.16 11.69
C ILE A 261 -4.42 -1.05 12.63
N TRP A 262 -3.59 -0.14 12.11
CA TRP A 262 -3.25 1.12 12.76
C TRP A 262 -4.08 2.25 12.14
N PHE A 263 -4.94 2.87 12.94
CA PHE A 263 -5.74 4.01 12.52
C PHE A 263 -4.97 5.33 12.66
N LYS A 264 -5.25 6.27 11.75
CA LYS A 264 -4.81 7.65 11.90
C LYS A 264 -5.38 8.22 13.22
N PRO A 265 -4.53 8.79 14.11
CA PRO A 265 -4.97 9.42 15.35
C PRO A 265 -5.98 10.56 15.16
#